data_AF-A0A0C4FBZ8-F1
#
_entry.id   AF-A0A0C4FBZ8-F1
#
_cell.length_a   1.000
_cell.length_b   1.000
_cell.length_c   1.000
_cell.angle_alpha   90.00
_cell.angle_beta   90.00
_cell.angle_gamma   90.00
#
_symmetry.space_group_name_H-M   'P 1'
#
loop_
_entity.id
_entity.type
_entity.pdbx_description
1 polymer ?
#
loop_
_entity_poly.entity_id
_entity_poly.type
_entity_poly.pdbx_seq_one_letter_code
_entity_poly.pdbx_strand_id
1 'polypeptide(L)'
;EDAIAIFKARKAAYLNTKNYDEMDLLKSYLKQVISSFRVVQKFLPWKEILANHSDGWNPYTERKHIKVLENNKKPTKESSKRDPKKVYKIPKIVRSKPKASSSKPYERKTKSGANKWKETFKMARVLMEVKDAIEE
;
A
#
# COMPACT_ATOMS: atom_id res chain seq x y z
N GLU A 1 -18.47 -4.03 -32.72
CA GLU A 1 -17.31 -4.49 -31.92
C GLU A 1 -17.81 -5.15 -30.63
N ASP A 2 -17.25 -6.29 -30.27
CA ASP A 2 -17.59 -7.00 -29.02
C ASP A 2 -17.05 -6.20 -27.81
N ALA A 3 -17.91 -5.90 -26.84
CA ALA A 3 -17.57 -5.15 -25.64
C ALA A 3 -16.43 -5.82 -24.83
N ILE A 4 -16.35 -7.15 -24.87
CA ILE A 4 -15.29 -7.92 -24.20
C ILE A 4 -13.96 -7.71 -24.94
N ALA A 5 -13.96 -7.73 -26.27
CA ALA A 5 -12.77 -7.46 -27.07
C ALA A 5 -12.23 -6.05 -26.83
N ILE A 6 -13.10 -5.04 -26.80
CA ILE A 6 -12.73 -3.65 -26.47
C ILE A 6 -12.11 -3.57 -25.06
N PHE A 7 -12.73 -4.24 -24.08
CA PHE A 7 -12.21 -4.27 -22.71
C PHE A 7 -10.82 -4.91 -22.65
N LYS A 8 -10.60 -6.06 -23.30
CA LYS A 8 -9.31 -6.75 -23.36
C LYS A 8 -8.23 -5.88 -24.01
N ALA A 9 -8.55 -5.24 -25.14
CA ALA A 9 -7.63 -4.35 -25.84
C ALA A 9 -7.23 -3.14 -24.97
N ARG A 10 -8.18 -2.51 -24.29
CA ARG A 10 -7.90 -1.40 -23.37
C ARG A 10 -7.11 -1.84 -22.14
N LYS A 11 -7.38 -3.03 -21.60
CA LYS A 11 -6.59 -3.63 -20.51
C LYS A 11 -5.13 -3.80 -20.95
N ALA A 12 -4.89 -4.34 -22.14
CA ALA A 12 -3.54 -4.50 -22.69
C ALA A 12 -2.85 -3.14 -22.88
N ALA A 13 -3.54 -2.13 -23.43
CA ALA A 13 -3.00 -0.77 -23.56
C ALA A 13 -2.60 -0.19 -22.18
N TYR A 14 -3.46 -0.32 -21.17
CA TYR A 14 -3.14 0.11 -19.80
C TYR A 14 -1.89 -0.58 -19.25
N LEU A 15 -1.79 -1.92 -19.39
CA LEU A 15 -0.66 -2.69 -18.89
C LEU A 15 0.65 -2.33 -19.61
N ASN A 16 0.59 -2.07 -20.93
CA ASN A 16 1.75 -1.63 -21.71
C ASN A 16 2.21 -0.23 -21.29
N THR A 17 1.28 0.66 -20.89
CA THR A 17 1.59 2.02 -20.44
C THR A 17 2.07 2.11 -18.99
N LYS A 18 2.21 0.98 -18.28
CA LYS A 18 2.60 0.94 -16.87
C LYS A 18 4.12 1.20 -16.67
N ASN A 19 4.69 2.12 -17.43
CA ASN A 19 5.98 2.74 -17.15
C ASN A 19 5.74 4.03 -16.34
N TYR A 20 6.52 4.19 -15.27
CA TYR A 20 6.23 5.09 -14.14
C TYR A 20 6.27 6.61 -14.45
N ASP A 21 6.74 6.97 -15.64
CA ASP A 21 7.03 8.35 -16.01
C ASP A 21 5.76 9.11 -16.43
N GLU A 22 4.78 8.44 -17.04
CA GLU A 22 3.57 9.08 -17.60
C GLU A 22 2.30 8.76 -16.82
N MET A 23 2.24 9.24 -15.57
CA MET A 23 1.10 8.99 -14.67
C MET A 23 -0.25 9.50 -15.19
N ASP A 24 -0.28 10.59 -15.96
CA ASP A 24 -1.52 11.16 -16.50
C ASP A 24 -2.08 10.31 -17.64
N LEU A 25 -1.21 9.78 -18.50
CA LEU A 25 -1.60 8.84 -19.55
C LEU A 25 -2.17 7.56 -18.92
N LEU A 26 -1.49 7.01 -17.91
CA LEU A 26 -1.92 5.83 -17.17
C LEU A 26 -3.32 6.01 -16.54
N LYS A 27 -3.59 7.19 -15.96
CA LYS A 27 -4.92 7.53 -15.43
C LYS A 27 -5.99 7.59 -16.52
N SER A 28 -5.66 8.16 -17.67
CA SER A 28 -6.58 8.25 -18.81
C SER A 28 -6.97 6.86 -19.30
N TYR A 29 -5.99 5.98 -19.54
CA TYR A 29 -6.24 4.60 -19.93
C TYR A 29 -7.04 3.83 -18.88
N LEU A 30 -6.72 3.97 -17.59
CA LEU A 30 -7.50 3.32 -16.55
C LEU A 30 -8.97 3.76 -16.57
N LYS A 31 -9.24 5.06 -16.79
CA LYS A 31 -10.61 5.57 -16.90
C LYS A 31 -11.35 4.97 -18.09
N GLN A 32 -10.66 4.77 -19.22
CA GLN A 32 -11.23 4.08 -20.39
C GLN A 32 -11.53 2.61 -20.10
N VAL A 33 -10.61 1.91 -19.42
CA VAL A 33 -10.77 0.49 -19.04
C VAL A 33 -11.96 0.32 -18.09
N ILE A 34 -12.08 1.17 -17.06
CA ILE A 34 -13.21 1.15 -16.13
C ILE A 34 -14.54 1.40 -16.87
N SER A 35 -14.54 2.33 -17.83
CA SER A 35 -15.74 2.61 -18.62
C SER A 35 -16.15 1.40 -19.46
N SER A 36 -15.22 0.73 -20.14
CA SER A 36 -15.51 -0.53 -20.86
C SER A 36 -15.95 -1.65 -19.91
N PHE A 37 -15.32 -1.77 -18.74
CA PHE A 37 -15.65 -2.78 -17.75
C PHE A 37 -17.10 -2.62 -17.26
N ARG A 38 -17.56 -1.38 -17.03
CA ARG A 38 -18.95 -1.10 -16.66
C ARG A 38 -19.95 -1.50 -17.74
N VAL A 39 -19.57 -1.39 -19.01
CA VAL A 39 -20.40 -1.86 -20.12
C VAL A 39 -20.51 -3.38 -20.08
N VAL A 40 -19.39 -4.10 -19.96
CA VAL A 40 -19.37 -5.57 -19.86
C VAL A 40 -20.14 -6.06 -18.64
N GLN A 41 -20.05 -5.35 -17.51
CA GLN A 41 -20.78 -5.67 -16.27
C GLN A 41 -22.31 -5.62 -16.40
N LYS A 42 -22.86 -4.90 -17.39
CA LYS A 42 -24.31 -4.93 -17.65
C LYS A 42 -24.78 -6.26 -18.23
N PHE A 43 -23.87 -6.99 -18.87
CA PHE A 43 -24.19 -8.22 -19.61
C PHE A 43 -23.72 -9.48 -18.88
N LEU A 44 -22.64 -9.38 -18.09
CA LEU A 44 -22.03 -10.52 -17.42
C LEU A 44 -21.91 -10.32 -15.90
N PRO A 45 -22.10 -11.37 -15.10
CA PRO A 45 -21.79 -11.35 -13.67
C PRO A 45 -20.33 -11.00 -13.42
N TRP A 46 -20.10 -10.22 -12.36
CA TRP A 46 -18.76 -9.77 -11.96
C TRP A 46 -17.74 -10.90 -11.81
N LYS A 47 -18.16 -12.03 -11.22
CA LYS A 47 -17.27 -13.19 -11.01
C LYS A 47 -16.78 -13.81 -12.32
N GLU A 48 -17.65 -13.88 -13.34
CA GLU A 48 -17.31 -14.43 -14.65
C GLU A 48 -16.36 -13.51 -15.41
N ILE A 49 -16.61 -12.20 -15.39
CA ILE A 49 -15.70 -11.23 -16.00
C ILE A 49 -14.32 -11.34 -15.37
N LEU A 50 -14.26 -11.48 -14.04
CA LEU A 50 -13.00 -11.58 -13.35
C LEU A 50 -12.21 -12.83 -13.74
N ALA A 51 -12.85 -14.00 -13.69
CA ALA A 51 -12.20 -15.28 -13.94
C ALA A 51 -11.86 -15.49 -15.43
N ASN A 52 -12.78 -15.17 -16.34
CA ASN A 52 -12.68 -15.58 -17.75
C ASN A 52 -12.10 -14.49 -18.67
N HIS A 53 -12.19 -13.22 -18.26
CA HIS A 53 -11.88 -12.10 -19.16
C HIS A 53 -10.83 -11.14 -18.59
N SER A 54 -10.57 -11.18 -17.29
CA SER A 54 -9.61 -10.29 -16.65
C SER A 54 -8.45 -11.01 -15.97
N ASP A 55 -8.43 -12.35 -15.92
CA ASP A 55 -7.37 -13.11 -15.24
C ASP A 55 -7.23 -12.73 -13.75
N GLY A 56 -8.37 -12.48 -13.09
CA GLY A 56 -8.41 -11.99 -11.71
C GLY A 56 -8.03 -10.50 -11.54
N TRP A 57 -7.76 -9.78 -12.62
CA TRP A 57 -7.37 -8.37 -12.58
C TRP A 57 -8.57 -7.44 -12.39
N ASN A 58 -8.54 -6.62 -11.34
CA ASN A 58 -9.62 -5.70 -11.00
C ASN A 58 -9.27 -4.23 -11.35
N PRO A 59 -9.96 -3.59 -12.30
CA PRO A 59 -9.71 -2.18 -12.65
C PRO A 59 -9.87 -1.21 -11.47
N TYR A 60 -10.71 -1.56 -10.48
CA TYR A 60 -10.98 -0.70 -9.32
C TYR A 60 -9.89 -0.79 -8.24
N THR A 61 -9.13 -1.90 -8.17
CA THR A 61 -7.97 -1.97 -7.27
C THR A 61 -6.83 -1.14 -7.82
N GLU A 62 -6.60 -1.18 -9.13
CA GLU A 62 -5.61 -0.34 -9.84
C GLU A 62 -5.87 1.16 -9.63
N ARG A 63 -7.13 1.57 -9.60
CA ARG A 63 -7.49 2.95 -9.22
C ARG A 63 -6.98 3.34 -7.83
N LYS A 64 -7.04 2.42 -6.86
CA LYS A 64 -6.51 2.65 -5.51
C LYS A 64 -4.99 2.73 -5.54
N HIS A 65 -4.33 1.83 -6.28
CA HIS A 65 -2.87 1.83 -6.42
C HIS A 65 -2.37 3.14 -7.03
N ILE A 66 -2.97 3.62 -8.12
CA ILE A 66 -2.61 4.90 -8.75
C ILE A 66 -2.82 6.08 -7.79
N LYS A 67 -3.91 6.09 -7.00
CA LYS A 67 -4.16 7.14 -6.01
C LYS A 67 -3.08 7.16 -4.92
N VAL A 68 -2.63 5.99 -4.47
CA VAL A 68 -1.53 5.87 -3.51
C VAL A 68 -0.22 6.39 -4.11
N LEU A 69 0.10 6.00 -5.35
CA LEU A 69 1.30 6.46 -6.05
C LEU A 69 1.32 7.98 -6.23
N GLU A 70 0.18 8.58 -6.61
CA GLU A 70 0.06 10.03 -6.74
C GLU A 70 0.28 10.75 -5.41
N ASN A 71 -0.27 10.22 -4.31
CA ASN A 71 -0.09 10.82 -2.99
C ASN A 71 1.35 10.74 -2.49
N ASN A 72 2.09 9.69 -2.86
CA ASN A 72 3.49 9.54 -2.52
C ASN A 72 4.40 10.44 -3.38
N LYS A 73 4.05 10.70 -4.65
CA LYS A 73 4.78 11.64 -5.53
C LYS A 73 4.57 13.10 -5.11
N LYS A 74 3.38 13.45 -4.60
CA LYS A 74 3.19 14.77 -3.98
C LYS A 74 4.21 14.88 -2.86
N PRO A 75 5.04 15.94 -2.80
CA PRO A 75 5.88 16.15 -1.63
C PRO A 75 4.92 16.08 -0.46
N THR A 76 5.17 15.13 0.45
CA THR A 76 4.47 15.11 1.72
C THR A 76 4.67 16.52 2.22
N LYS A 77 3.59 17.31 2.32
CA LYS A 77 3.66 18.56 3.05
C LYS A 77 4.10 18.11 4.43
N GLU A 78 5.41 18.18 4.70
CA GLU A 78 5.90 18.17 6.05
C GLU A 78 5.06 19.25 6.70
N SER A 79 4.14 18.84 7.56
CA SER A 79 3.51 19.77 8.47
C SER A 79 4.64 20.22 9.39
N SER A 80 5.43 21.18 8.90
CA SER A 80 6.54 21.86 9.59
C SER A 80 6.02 22.77 10.70
N LYS A 81 4.86 22.44 11.26
CA LYS A 81 4.36 22.90 12.55
C LYS A 81 3.74 21.69 13.23
N ARG A 82 4.60 20.88 13.84
CA ARG A 82 4.19 20.21 15.07
C ARG A 82 3.95 21.36 16.05
N ASP A 83 2.70 21.73 16.27
CA ASP A 83 2.37 22.47 17.48
C ASP A 83 2.94 21.64 18.64
N PRO A 84 3.91 22.17 19.42
CA PRO A 84 4.41 21.43 20.56
C PRO A 84 3.20 21.20 21.47
N LYS A 85 2.75 19.93 21.48
CA LYS A 85 1.69 19.45 22.36
C LYS A 85 1.90 20.05 23.74
N LYS A 86 0.84 20.66 24.26
CA LYS A 86 0.73 21.15 25.63
C LYS A 86 1.56 20.28 26.57
N VAL A 87 2.50 20.91 27.28
CA VAL A 87 3.29 20.28 28.34
C VAL A 87 2.31 19.84 29.43
N TYR A 88 1.79 18.62 29.34
CA TYR A 88 1.12 18.03 30.50
C TYR A 88 2.21 17.85 31.56
N LYS A 89 2.06 18.53 32.70
CA LYS A 89 2.95 18.41 33.84
C LYS A 89 2.94 16.95 34.30
N ILE A 90 4.01 16.23 33.98
CA ILE A 90 4.26 14.90 34.55
C ILE A 90 4.45 15.12 36.06
N PRO A 91 3.61 14.56 36.94
CA PRO A 91 3.82 14.68 38.37
C PRO A 91 5.16 14.04 38.72
N LYS A 92 6.06 14.81 39.35
CA LYS A 92 7.30 14.26 39.89
C LYS A 92 6.91 13.27 40.99
N ILE A 93 7.17 11.99 40.75
CA ILE A 93 7.11 10.96 41.79
C ILE A 93 8.18 11.33 42.83
N VAL A 94 7.75 11.82 43.99
CA VAL A 94 8.63 12.02 45.13
C VAL A 94 9.10 10.63 45.54
N ARG A 95 10.38 10.34 45.33
CA ARG A 95 11.04 9.13 45.83
C ARG A 95 11.15 9.22 47.35
N SER A 96 10.05 9.03 48.06
CA SER A 96 10.12 8.56 49.45
C SER A 96 10.45 7.07 49.41
N LYS A 97 11.40 6.70 50.27
CA LYS A 97 12.20 5.46 50.32
C LYS A 97 11.40 4.16 50.08
N PRO A 98 12.01 3.11 49.49
CA PRO A 98 11.30 1.88 49.19
C PRO A 98 11.03 1.11 50.49
N LYS A 99 9.75 0.85 50.78
CA LYS A 99 9.39 -0.22 51.73
C LYS A 99 9.19 -1.48 50.89
N ALA A 100 10.12 -2.42 51.04
CA ALA A 100 10.11 -3.69 50.32
C ALA A 100 8.76 -4.39 50.49
N SER A 101 8.11 -4.69 49.36
CA SER A 101 7.04 -5.67 49.28
C SER A 101 7.33 -6.50 48.03
N SER A 102 7.73 -7.74 48.28
CA SER A 102 8.07 -8.75 47.29
C SER A 102 6.88 -9.04 46.39
N SER A 103 6.92 -8.56 45.15
CA SER A 103 6.08 -9.10 44.07
C SER A 103 6.96 -9.87 43.10
N LYS A 104 6.60 -11.14 42.85
CA LYS A 104 7.30 -12.05 41.93
C LYS A 104 7.30 -11.45 40.52
N PRO A 105 8.35 -11.67 39.70
CA PRO A 105 8.36 -11.20 38.33
C PRO A 105 7.29 -11.98 37.57
N TYR A 106 6.24 -11.30 37.09
CA TYR A 106 5.32 -11.94 36.16
C TYR A 106 6.09 -12.19 34.86
N GLU A 107 6.04 -13.41 34.35
CA GLU A 107 6.63 -13.75 33.06
C GLU A 107 5.98 -12.90 31.96
N ARG A 108 6.78 -12.05 31.34
CA ARG A 108 6.35 -11.21 30.23
C ARG A 108 6.32 -12.09 28.97
N LYS A 109 5.14 -12.61 28.61
CA LYS A 109 4.97 -13.38 27.37
C LYS A 109 5.52 -12.60 26.17
N THR A 110 6.46 -13.20 25.43
CA THR A 110 7.01 -12.66 24.20
C THR A 110 5.92 -12.55 23.14
N LYS A 111 5.71 -11.35 22.59
CA LYS A 111 4.76 -11.11 21.48
C LYS A 111 5.30 -11.75 20.19
N SER A 112 4.98 -13.02 19.95
CA SER A 112 5.45 -13.85 18.83
C SER A 112 5.08 -13.35 17.41
N GLY A 113 4.36 -12.24 17.27
CA GLY A 113 3.98 -11.66 15.97
C GLY A 113 4.68 -10.37 15.56
N ALA A 114 5.30 -9.65 16.51
CA ALA A 114 5.73 -8.26 16.27
C ALA A 114 6.99 -8.13 15.39
N ASN A 115 7.75 -9.22 15.22
CA ASN A 115 9.09 -9.18 14.64
C ASN A 115 9.14 -9.59 13.16
N LYS A 116 8.12 -10.29 12.64
CA LYS A 116 8.11 -10.80 11.26
C LYS A 116 8.26 -9.70 10.21
N TRP A 117 7.61 -8.55 10.43
CA TRP A 117 7.70 -7.40 9.51
C TRP A 117 9.07 -6.74 9.47
N LYS A 118 9.81 -6.77 10.58
CA LYS A 118 11.18 -6.23 10.62
C LYS A 118 12.15 -7.13 9.87
N GLU A 119 11.96 -8.44 9.94
CA GLU A 119 12.77 -9.41 9.20
C GLU A 119 12.52 -9.33 7.69
N THR A 120 11.25 -9.30 7.25
CA THR A 120 10.93 -9.16 5.82
C THR A 120 11.50 -7.88 5.22
N PHE A 121 11.48 -6.76 5.96
CA PHE A 121 12.10 -5.50 5.52
C PHE A 121 13.62 -5.57 5.41
N LYS A 122 14.30 -6.26 6.34
CA LYS A 122 15.75 -6.47 6.26
C LYS A 122 16.12 -7.31 5.05
N MET A 123 15.39 -8.39 4.78
CA MET A 123 15.64 -9.24 3.61
C MET A 123 15.43 -8.48 2.29
N ALA A 124 14.37 -7.68 2.19
CA ALA A 124 14.12 -6.86 1.00
C ALA A 124 15.24 -5.83 0.76
N ARG A 125 15.78 -5.21 1.82
CA ARG A 125 16.92 -4.28 1.71
C ARG A 125 18.18 -4.98 1.22
N VAL A 126 18.52 -6.14 1.79
CA VAL A 126 19.69 -6.92 1.37
C VAL A 126 19.59 -7.32 -0.11
N LEU A 127 18.42 -7.77 -0.57
CA LEU A 127 18.22 -8.14 -1.98
C LEU A 127 18.36 -6.94 -2.94
N MET A 128 17.99 -5.74 -2.49
CA MET A 128 18.15 -4.51 -3.27
C MET A 128 19.62 -4.11 -3.36
N GLU A 129 20.35 -4.15 -2.23
CA GLU A 129 21.80 -3.87 -2.19
C GLU A 129 22.61 -4.88 -3.04
N VAL A 130 22.23 -6.17 -3.03
CA VAL A 130 22.86 -7.21 -3.87
C VAL A 130 22.57 -6.97 -5.36
N LYS A 131 21.36 -6.53 -5.71
CA LYS A 131 21.00 -6.22 -7.09
C LYS A 131 21.80 -5.02 -7.61
N ASP A 132 21.89 -3.95 -6.82
CA ASP A 132 22.62 -2.74 -7.20
C ASP A 132 24.13 -3.02 -7.36
N ALA A 133 24.70 -3.90 -6.53
CA ALA A 133 26.12 -4.30 -6.61
C ALA A 133 26.47 -5.24 -7.79
N ILE A 134 25.47 -5.83 -8.47
CA ILE A 134 25.68 -6.67 -9.67
C ILE A 134 25.48 -5.85 -10.96
N GLU A 135 24.74 -4.74 -10.89
CA GLU A 135 24.50 -3.84 -12.03
C GLU A 135 25.57 -2.73 -12.20
N GLU A 136 26.57 -2.65 -11.29
CA GLU A 136 27.76 -1.77 -11.38
C GLU A 136 28.99 -2.51 -11.96
#